data_AF-A0A528IC49-F1
#
_entry.id   AF-A0A528IC49-F1
#
_cell.length_a   1.000
_cell.length_b   1.000
_cell.length_c   1.000
_cell.angle_alpha   90.00
_cell.angle_beta   90.00
_cell.angle_gamma   90.00
#
_symmetry.space_group_name_H-M   'P 1'
#
loop_
_entity.id
_entity.type
_entity.pdbx_description
1 polymer ?
#
loop_
_entity_poly.entity_id
_entity_poly.type
_entity_poly.pdbx_seq_one_letter_code
_entity_poly.pdbx_strand_id
1 'polypeptide(L)'
;AYVSDERGIVLITSVRSWRFMTTAPLAASDLAAIQNSQQFGDALLMPLPITRPQALSPDMSIVHAVTPGGSDAEYLRLSTLIPSTPWRLDYLVPAEAPIAAAAREMRLLALGVLVPLLGLAAYLLWRRQSGQMRIAAEQAARTELERRVVERTEDLSRARDRLQAEISDHRSTEAKLQVVQQDLVQANRLAILGQVAAGVAHEINQPVATIRAYADNARVFLDRKQTSPVEENLGAIAALTERIGTITDELKA
;
A
#
# COMPACT_ATOMS: atom_id res chain seq x y z
N ALA A 1 -20.13 -57.69 45.93
CA ALA A 1 -21.10 -57.77 47.05
C ALA A 1 -20.60 -58.79 48.06
N TYR A 2 -20.80 -58.54 49.35
CA TYR A 2 -20.51 -59.51 50.41
C TYR A 2 -21.56 -59.42 51.52
N VAL A 3 -21.71 -60.50 52.28
CA VAL A 3 -22.62 -60.62 53.42
C VAL A 3 -21.78 -60.92 54.65
N SER A 4 -21.97 -60.12 55.70
CA SER A 4 -21.29 -60.26 56.98
C SER A 4 -22.25 -60.65 58.11
N ASP A 5 -21.73 -61.40 59.08
CA ASP A 5 -22.47 -61.76 60.31
C ASP A 5 -22.46 -60.61 61.34
N GLU A 6 -23.06 -60.83 62.51
CA GLU A 6 -23.11 -59.85 63.62
C GLU A 6 -21.71 -59.42 64.10
N ARG A 7 -20.72 -60.29 63.94
CA ARG A 7 -19.33 -60.06 64.33
C ARG A 7 -18.53 -59.38 63.22
N GLY A 8 -19.15 -59.10 62.07
CA GLY A 8 -18.51 -58.48 60.92
C GLY A 8 -17.66 -59.43 60.08
N ILE A 9 -17.83 -60.75 60.21
CA ILE A 9 -17.10 -61.76 59.43
C ILE A 9 -17.84 -62.02 58.12
N VAL A 10 -17.12 -61.96 56.99
CA VAL A 10 -17.68 -62.18 55.66
C VAL A 10 -17.92 -63.67 55.41
N LEU A 11 -19.19 -64.06 55.25
CA LEU A 11 -19.61 -65.45 55.02
C LEU A 11 -19.85 -65.75 53.54
N ILE A 12 -20.56 -64.86 52.86
CA ILE A 12 -20.95 -65.00 51.45
C ILE A 12 -20.38 -63.79 50.70
N THR A 13 -19.68 -64.01 49.60
CA THR A 13 -19.08 -62.91 48.83
C THR A 13 -18.99 -63.28 47.36
N SER A 14 -19.24 -62.31 46.49
CA SER A 14 -18.98 -62.44 45.05
C SER A 14 -17.48 -62.45 44.73
N VAL A 15 -16.64 -61.98 45.65
CA VAL A 15 -15.18 -61.90 45.53
C VAL A 15 -14.56 -62.99 46.40
N ARG A 16 -14.05 -64.07 45.78
CA ARG A 16 -13.59 -65.26 46.51
C ARG A 16 -12.53 -64.98 47.58
N SER A 17 -11.61 -64.04 47.32
CA SER A 17 -10.54 -63.69 48.26
C SER A 17 -11.01 -62.95 49.51
N TRP A 18 -12.26 -62.48 49.54
CA TRP A 18 -12.82 -61.76 50.69
C TRP A 18 -13.56 -62.67 51.68
N ARG A 19 -13.67 -63.97 51.39
CA ARG A 19 -14.36 -64.91 52.28
C ARG A 19 -13.57 -65.06 53.58
N PHE A 20 -14.26 -64.97 54.71
CA PHE A 20 -13.70 -64.98 56.06
C PHE A 20 -12.77 -63.80 56.38
N MET A 21 -12.85 -62.70 55.62
CA MET A 21 -12.29 -61.41 56.03
C MET A 21 -13.26 -60.69 56.97
N THR A 22 -12.78 -59.64 57.64
CA THR A 22 -13.58 -58.88 58.61
C THR A 22 -13.86 -57.45 58.11
N THR A 23 -15.04 -56.91 58.42
CA THR A 23 -15.40 -55.54 58.05
C THR A 23 -14.72 -54.48 58.92
N ALA A 24 -14.27 -54.85 60.11
CA ALA A 24 -13.48 -54.05 61.03
C ALA A 24 -12.42 -54.94 61.72
N PRO A 25 -11.33 -54.36 62.28
CA PRO A 25 -10.39 -55.11 63.10
C PRO A 25 -11.10 -55.75 64.30
N LEU A 26 -10.96 -57.06 64.46
CA LEU A 26 -11.48 -57.80 65.62
C LEU A 26 -10.53 -57.63 66.82
N ALA A 27 -11.10 -57.59 68.03
CA ALA A 27 -10.30 -57.60 69.25
C ALA A 27 -9.55 -58.94 69.40
N ALA A 28 -8.35 -58.92 69.98
CA ALA A 28 -7.51 -60.11 70.13
C ALA A 28 -8.19 -61.23 70.95
N SER A 29 -9.07 -60.87 71.90
CA SER A 29 -9.89 -61.81 72.67
C SER A 29 -10.89 -62.57 71.81
N ASP A 30 -11.51 -61.88 70.85
CA ASP A 30 -12.56 -62.43 70.00
C ASP A 30 -11.94 -63.34 68.93
N LEU A 31 -10.79 -62.96 68.38
CA LEU A 31 -10.00 -63.78 67.46
C LEU A 31 -9.63 -65.13 68.10
N ALA A 32 -9.16 -65.14 69.34
CA ALA A 32 -8.80 -66.36 70.06
C ALA A 32 -10.03 -67.27 70.31
N ALA A 33 -11.18 -66.69 70.68
CA ALA A 33 -12.42 -67.44 70.86
C ALA A 33 -12.91 -68.07 69.54
N ILE A 34 -12.81 -67.33 68.43
CA ILE A 34 -13.22 -67.80 67.11
C ILE A 34 -12.28 -68.91 66.62
N GLN A 35 -10.97 -68.77 66.79
CA GLN A 35 -9.99 -69.80 66.41
C GLN A 35 -10.18 -71.09 67.22
N ASN A 36 -10.45 -70.98 68.53
CA ASN A 36 -10.74 -72.13 69.40
C ASN A 36 -12.04 -72.85 69.02
N SER A 37 -13.01 -72.15 68.43
CA SER A 37 -14.29 -72.73 68.01
C SER A 37 -14.21 -73.62 66.77
N GLN A 38 -13.08 -73.59 66.04
CA GLN A 38 -12.85 -74.28 64.76
C GLN A 38 -13.91 -74.01 63.67
N GLN A 39 -14.78 -73.00 63.85
CA GLN A 39 -15.88 -72.69 62.92
C GLN A 39 -15.41 -72.25 61.53
N PHE A 40 -14.18 -71.72 61.41
CA PHE A 40 -13.64 -71.17 60.17
C PHE A 40 -12.29 -71.80 59.75
N GLY A 41 -11.89 -72.92 60.37
CA GLY A 41 -10.61 -73.59 60.09
C GLY A 41 -9.39 -72.66 60.23
N ASP A 42 -8.46 -72.72 59.28
CA ASP A 42 -7.21 -71.94 59.26
C ASP A 42 -7.37 -70.51 58.68
N ALA A 43 -8.58 -69.95 58.66
CA ALA A 43 -8.82 -68.62 58.13
C ALA A 43 -8.12 -67.53 58.98
N LEU A 44 -7.32 -66.68 58.32
CA LEU A 44 -6.49 -65.65 58.99
C LEU A 44 -7.27 -64.41 59.46
N LEU A 45 -8.61 -64.37 59.28
CA LEU A 45 -9.54 -63.31 59.74
C LEU A 45 -8.99 -61.88 59.57
N MET A 46 -8.39 -61.59 58.41
CA MET A 46 -7.83 -60.27 58.12
C MET A 46 -8.93 -59.26 57.75
N PRO A 47 -8.75 -57.95 58.06
CA PRO A 47 -9.66 -56.93 57.59
C PRO A 47 -9.76 -56.88 56.07
N LEU A 48 -10.95 -56.57 55.55
CA LEU A 48 -11.16 -56.32 54.14
C LEU A 48 -10.21 -55.22 53.66
N PRO A 49 -9.69 -55.31 52.41
CA PRO A 49 -8.84 -54.28 51.81
C PRO A 49 -9.68 -53.08 51.36
N ILE A 50 -10.49 -52.55 52.28
CA ILE A 50 -11.35 -51.39 52.11
C ILE A 50 -10.79 -50.28 53.00
N THR A 51 -10.45 -49.15 52.40
CA THR A 51 -9.83 -48.01 53.07
C THR A 51 -10.65 -46.74 52.88
N ARG A 52 -10.37 -45.73 53.72
CA ARG A 52 -10.92 -44.36 53.60
C ARG A 52 -12.46 -44.32 53.46
N PRO A 53 -13.25 -44.89 54.41
CA PRO A 53 -14.70 -44.79 54.33
C PRO A 53 -15.16 -43.35 54.60
N GLN A 54 -15.80 -42.73 53.61
CA GLN A 54 -16.51 -41.45 53.76
C GLN A 54 -18.02 -41.73 53.79
N ALA A 55 -18.63 -41.57 54.96
CA ALA A 55 -20.06 -41.78 55.13
C ALA A 55 -20.87 -40.68 54.44
N LEU A 56 -21.79 -41.07 53.55
CA LEU A 56 -22.77 -40.17 52.93
C LEU A 56 -24.10 -40.23 53.70
N SER A 57 -24.49 -41.42 54.14
CA SER A 57 -25.69 -41.70 54.93
C SER A 57 -25.45 -42.97 55.78
N PRO A 58 -26.38 -43.35 56.68
CA PRO A 58 -26.23 -44.57 57.50
C PRO A 58 -26.02 -45.85 56.68
N ASP A 59 -26.65 -45.92 55.51
CA ASP A 59 -26.65 -47.09 54.63
C ASP A 59 -25.79 -46.90 53.37
N MET A 60 -25.14 -45.74 53.20
CA MET A 60 -24.33 -45.43 52.02
C MET A 60 -23.00 -44.76 52.40
N SER A 61 -21.90 -45.28 51.85
CA SER A 61 -20.56 -44.73 52.06
C SER A 61 -19.71 -44.83 50.80
N ILE A 62 -18.86 -43.85 50.56
CA ILE A 62 -17.79 -43.95 49.55
C ILE A 62 -16.61 -44.66 50.20
N VAL A 63 -16.06 -45.65 49.52
CA VAL A 63 -14.95 -46.45 50.01
C VAL A 63 -13.94 -46.70 48.89
N HIS A 64 -12.67 -46.83 49.25
CA HIS A 64 -11.63 -47.31 48.34
C HIS A 64 -11.43 -48.80 48.58
N ALA A 65 -11.53 -49.62 47.53
CA ALA A 65 -11.40 -51.07 47.66
C ALA A 65 -10.46 -51.66 46.61
N VAL A 66 -9.61 -52.59 47.02
CA VAL A 66 -8.78 -53.37 46.09
C VAL A 66 -9.51 -54.68 45.77
N THR A 67 -10.02 -54.80 44.54
CA THR A 67 -10.64 -56.03 44.04
C THR A 67 -9.61 -56.93 43.36
N PRO A 68 -9.79 -58.27 43.35
CA PRO A 68 -8.84 -59.18 42.70
C PRO A 68 -8.66 -58.88 41.22
N GLY A 69 -7.43 -58.56 40.82
CA GLY A 69 -7.08 -58.19 39.45
C GLY A 69 -7.35 -56.73 39.08
N GLY A 70 -7.86 -55.91 40.01
CA GLY A 70 -8.08 -54.47 39.85
C GLY A 70 -7.08 -53.62 40.64
N SER A 71 -6.99 -52.33 40.30
CA SER A 71 -6.29 -51.33 41.11
C SER A 71 -7.16 -50.84 42.28
N ASP A 72 -6.56 -50.12 43.23
CA ASP A 72 -7.31 -49.33 44.21
C ASP A 72 -8.20 -48.34 43.45
N ALA A 73 -9.51 -48.44 43.64
CA ALA A 73 -10.52 -47.65 42.95
C ALA A 73 -11.62 -47.21 43.92
N GLU A 74 -12.28 -46.10 43.60
CA GLU A 74 -13.38 -45.57 44.37
C GLU A 74 -14.70 -46.33 44.09
N TYR A 75 -15.36 -46.79 45.14
CA TYR A 75 -16.64 -47.51 45.10
C TYR A 75 -17.66 -46.84 46.02
N LEU A 76 -18.92 -46.80 45.59
CA LEU A 76 -20.06 -46.54 46.44
C LEU A 76 -20.50 -47.86 47.11
N ARG A 77 -20.37 -47.94 48.43
CA ARG A 77 -20.85 -49.04 49.26
C ARG A 77 -22.26 -48.76 49.75
N LEU A 78 -23.18 -49.67 49.44
CA LEU A 78 -24.57 -49.70 49.88
C LEU A 78 -24.73 -50.85 50.89
N SER A 79 -25.18 -50.55 52.09
CA SER A 79 -25.34 -51.51 53.18
C SER A 79 -26.83 -51.71 53.49
N THR A 80 -27.29 -52.95 53.59
CA THR A 80 -28.67 -53.27 53.95
C THR A 80 -28.74 -54.51 54.84
N LEU A 81 -29.70 -54.56 55.76
CA LEU A 81 -29.95 -55.74 56.60
C LEU A 81 -30.77 -56.77 55.82
N ILE A 82 -30.41 -58.05 55.95
CA ILE A 82 -31.14 -59.14 55.33
C ILE A 82 -32.35 -59.48 56.23
N PRO A 83 -33.60 -59.39 55.73
CA PRO A 83 -34.78 -59.70 56.52
C PRO A 83 -34.70 -61.08 57.18
N SER A 84 -35.13 -61.17 58.44
CA SER A 84 -35.18 -62.43 59.23
C SER A 84 -33.82 -63.03 59.61
N THR A 85 -32.71 -62.32 59.39
CA THR A 85 -31.36 -62.70 59.86
C THR A 85 -30.64 -61.47 60.42
N PRO A 86 -29.66 -61.63 61.32
CA PRO A 86 -28.87 -60.49 61.76
C PRO A 86 -27.72 -60.15 60.79
N TRP A 87 -27.78 -60.63 59.55
CA TRP A 87 -26.73 -60.46 58.55
C TRP A 87 -26.88 -59.15 57.78
N ARG A 88 -25.73 -58.57 57.40
CA ARG A 88 -25.65 -57.35 56.61
C ARG A 88 -25.11 -57.65 55.22
N LEU A 89 -25.85 -57.24 54.20
CA LEU A 89 -25.43 -57.27 52.80
C LEU A 89 -24.80 -55.92 52.43
N ASP A 90 -23.55 -55.97 51.97
CA ASP A 90 -22.82 -54.83 51.44
C ASP A 90 -22.60 -55.00 49.92
N TYR A 91 -23.06 -54.02 49.16
CA TYR A 91 -22.94 -53.96 47.71
C TYR A 91 -22.00 -52.82 47.29
N LEU A 92 -21.00 -53.09 46.45
CA LEU A 92 -20.02 -52.10 46.00
C LEU A 92 -20.24 -51.81 44.51
N VAL A 93 -20.48 -50.54 44.18
CA VAL A 93 -20.67 -50.03 42.81
C VAL A 93 -19.48 -49.14 42.44
N PRO A 94 -18.79 -49.35 41.31
CA PRO A 94 -17.65 -48.52 40.92
C PRO A 94 -18.10 -47.07 40.64
N ALA A 95 -17.50 -46.10 41.34
CA ALA A 95 -17.87 -44.68 41.24
C ALA A 95 -17.21 -43.96 40.04
N GLU A 96 -16.06 -44.44 39.56
CA GLU A 96 -15.25 -43.76 38.55
C GLU A 96 -15.70 -44.00 37.10
N ALA A 97 -16.39 -45.11 36.83
CA ALA A 97 -16.68 -45.57 35.46
C ALA A 97 -17.58 -44.62 34.63
N PRO A 98 -18.61 -43.94 35.18
CA PRO A 98 -19.47 -43.06 34.38
C PRO A 98 -18.96 -41.61 34.26
N ILE A 99 -18.14 -41.11 35.19
CA ILE A 99 -17.77 -39.69 35.25
C ILE A 99 -16.57 -39.38 34.35
N ALA A 100 -15.58 -40.27 34.28
CA ALA A 100 -14.39 -40.07 33.45
C ALA A 100 -14.72 -40.11 31.94
N ALA A 101 -15.67 -40.96 31.53
CA ALA A 101 -16.15 -41.02 30.15
C ALA A 101 -16.89 -39.73 29.76
N ALA A 102 -17.80 -39.24 30.62
CA ALA A 102 -18.52 -37.98 30.40
C ALA A 102 -17.59 -36.76 30.35
N ALA A 103 -16.55 -36.72 31.18
CA ALA A 103 -15.57 -35.63 31.19
C ALA A 103 -14.73 -35.57 29.89
N ARG A 104 -14.41 -36.71 29.28
CA ARG A 104 -13.65 -36.76 28.03
C ARG A 104 -14.46 -36.22 26.86
N GLU A 105 -15.75 -36.56 26.79
CA GLU A 105 -16.65 -36.09 25.73
C GLU A 105 -16.89 -34.58 25.81
N MET A 106 -17.09 -34.04 27.01
CA MET A 106 -17.21 -32.59 27.22
C MET A 106 -15.97 -31.81 26.77
N ARG A 107 -14.76 -32.35 27.00
CA ARG A 107 -13.51 -31.70 26.55
C ARG A 107 -13.42 -31.62 25.04
N LEU A 108 -13.79 -32.68 24.31
CA LEU A 108 -13.74 -32.69 22.84
C LEU A 108 -14.74 -31.72 22.24
N LEU A 109 -15.95 -31.63 22.79
CA LEU A 109 -16.95 -30.64 22.36
C LEU A 109 -16.48 -29.21 22.65
N ALA A 110 -15.93 -28.96 23.85
CA ALA A 110 -15.38 -27.66 24.20
C ALA A 110 -14.25 -27.24 23.25
N LEU A 111 -13.35 -28.16 22.90
CA LEU A 111 -12.25 -27.91 21.96
C LEU A 111 -12.79 -27.67 20.54
N GLY A 112 -13.80 -28.43 20.13
CA GLY A 112 -14.47 -28.29 18.84
C GLY A 112 -15.16 -26.94 18.64
N VAL A 113 -15.54 -26.26 19.73
CA VAL A 113 -16.09 -24.89 19.68
C VAL A 113 -15.00 -23.82 19.85
N LEU A 114 -14.04 -24.05 20.75
CA LEU A 114 -13.01 -23.06 21.09
C LEU A 114 -12.04 -22.81 19.94
N VAL A 115 -11.56 -23.88 19.28
CA VAL A 115 -10.58 -23.77 18.18
C VAL A 115 -11.12 -22.94 17.00
N PRO A 116 -12.33 -23.19 16.47
CA PRO A 116 -12.86 -22.36 15.39
C PRO A 116 -13.16 -20.93 15.83
N LEU A 117 -13.57 -20.69 17.09
CA LEU A 117 -13.74 -19.32 17.61
C LEU A 117 -12.42 -18.55 17.64
N LEU A 118 -11.35 -19.17 18.13
CA LEU A 118 -10.01 -18.58 18.12
C LEU A 118 -9.50 -18.36 16.69
N GLY A 119 -9.73 -19.33 15.79
CA GLY A 119 -9.39 -19.22 14.38
C GLY A 119 -10.14 -18.08 13.68
N LEU A 120 -11.43 -17.92 13.94
CA LEU A 120 -12.24 -16.82 13.42
C LEU A 120 -11.77 -15.47 13.96
N ALA A 121 -11.49 -15.39 15.27
CA ALA A 121 -10.95 -14.17 15.87
C ALA A 121 -9.60 -13.79 15.25
N ALA A 122 -8.69 -14.74 15.09
CA ALA A 122 -7.40 -14.54 14.43
C ALA A 122 -7.58 -14.11 12.97
N TYR A 123 -8.50 -14.74 12.23
CA TYR A 123 -8.81 -14.38 10.85
C TYR A 123 -9.36 -12.95 10.73
N LEU A 124 -10.28 -12.55 11.63
CA LEU A 124 -10.84 -11.19 11.63
C LEU A 124 -9.79 -10.13 11.96
N LEU A 125 -8.91 -10.41 12.93
CA LEU A 125 -7.77 -9.54 13.28
C LEU A 125 -6.80 -9.42 12.12
N TRP A 126 -6.42 -10.54 11.50
CA TRP A 126 -5.55 -10.56 10.33
C TRP A 126 -6.15 -9.81 9.14
N ARG A 127 -7.46 -9.99 8.88
CA ARG A 127 -8.19 -9.27 7.84
C ARG A 127 -8.24 -7.76 8.12
N ARG A 128 -8.45 -7.36 9.39
CA ARG A 128 -8.44 -5.95 9.81
C ARG A 128 -7.07 -5.30 9.62
N GLN A 129 -6.01 -5.96 10.09
CA GLN A 129 -4.64 -5.45 9.94
C GLN A 129 -4.25 -5.34 8.46
N SER A 130 -4.58 -6.35 7.67
CA SER A 130 -4.31 -6.36 6.22
C SER A 130 -5.03 -5.23 5.49
N GLY A 131 -6.25 -4.88 5.91
CA GLY A 131 -7.00 -3.74 5.36
C GLY A 131 -6.36 -2.38 5.67
N GLN A 132 -5.91 -2.17 6.91
CA GLN A 132 -5.26 -0.91 7.32
C GLN A 132 -3.94 -0.67 6.60
N MET A 133 -3.14 -1.71 6.41
CA MET A 133 -1.86 -1.60 5.68
C MET A 133 -2.05 -1.18 4.23
N ARG A 134 -3.13 -1.64 3.57
CA ARG A 134 -3.45 -1.24 2.19
C ARG A 134 -3.82 0.24 2.10
N ILE A 135 -4.66 0.72 3.02
CA ILE A 135 -5.07 2.14 3.07
C ILE A 135 -3.85 3.03 3.32
N ALA A 136 -2.97 2.66 4.26
CA ALA A 136 -1.76 3.43 4.54
C ALA A 136 -0.80 3.46 3.34
N ALA A 137 -0.63 2.33 2.64
CA ALA A 137 0.19 2.25 1.44
C ALA A 137 -0.39 3.09 0.29
N GLU A 138 -1.71 3.05 0.08
CA GLU A 138 -2.38 3.88 -0.92
C GLU A 138 -2.25 5.37 -0.62
N GLN A 139 -2.38 5.77 0.66
CA GLN A 139 -2.19 7.16 1.07
C GLN A 139 -0.76 7.63 0.82
N ALA A 140 0.25 6.84 1.21
CA ALA A 140 1.65 7.16 0.96
C ALA A 140 1.95 7.29 -0.54
N ALA A 141 1.39 6.40 -1.37
CA ALA A 141 1.52 6.48 -2.82
C ALA A 141 0.83 7.71 -3.41
N ARG A 142 -0.35 8.09 -2.90
CA ARG A 142 -1.05 9.32 -3.31
C ARG A 142 -0.26 10.58 -2.98
N THR A 143 0.26 10.69 -1.76
CA THR A 143 1.06 11.85 -1.33
C THR A 143 2.33 11.98 -2.17
N GLU A 144 3.00 10.88 -2.48
CA GLU A 144 4.18 10.92 -3.36
C GLU A 144 3.81 11.31 -4.81
N LEU A 145 2.67 10.85 -5.32
CA LEU A 145 2.18 11.27 -6.64
C LEU A 145 1.83 12.76 -6.65
N GLU A 146 1.11 13.26 -5.65
CA GLU A 146 0.77 14.68 -5.51
C GLU A 146 2.04 15.54 -5.45
N ARG A 147 3.05 15.13 -4.67
CA ARG A 147 4.35 15.80 -4.62
C ARG A 147 4.99 15.88 -6.00
N ARG A 148 5.05 14.76 -6.74
CA ARG A 148 5.61 14.73 -8.10
C ARG A 148 4.81 15.59 -9.08
N VAL A 149 3.49 15.62 -8.96
CA VAL A 149 2.63 16.46 -9.81
C VAL A 149 2.93 17.93 -9.55
N VAL A 150 3.05 18.34 -8.28
CA VAL A 150 3.42 19.72 -7.93
C VAL A 150 4.79 20.07 -8.49
N GLU A 151 5.81 19.23 -8.26
CA GLU A 151 7.17 19.45 -8.80
C GLU A 151 7.19 19.58 -10.32
N ARG A 152 6.52 18.66 -11.03
CA ARG A 152 6.43 18.70 -12.49
C ARG A 152 5.66 19.90 -13.01
N THR A 153 4.62 20.32 -12.29
CA THR A 153 3.83 21.50 -12.66
C THR A 153 4.65 22.78 -12.47
N GLU A 154 5.43 22.87 -11.39
CA GLU A 154 6.35 23.99 -11.18
C GLU A 154 7.44 24.04 -12.25
N ASP A 155 8.06 22.90 -12.56
CA ASP A 155 9.08 22.81 -13.61
C ASP A 155 8.52 23.19 -14.99
N LEU A 156 7.34 22.69 -15.34
CA LEU A 156 6.65 23.04 -16.58
C LEU A 156 6.26 24.51 -16.62
N SER A 157 5.76 25.07 -15.52
CA SER A 157 5.42 26.49 -15.42
C SER A 157 6.65 27.36 -15.64
N ARG A 158 7.78 27.03 -14.98
CA ARG A 158 9.06 27.74 -15.18
C ARG A 158 9.57 27.63 -16.61
N ALA A 159 9.48 26.45 -17.22
CA ALA A 159 9.90 26.25 -18.61
C ALA A 159 9.03 27.05 -19.58
N ARG A 160 7.71 27.04 -19.37
CA ARG A 160 6.75 27.86 -20.14
C ARG A 160 7.10 29.34 -20.03
N ASP A 161 7.32 29.85 -18.82
CA ASP A 161 7.60 31.28 -18.60
C ASP A 161 8.92 31.70 -19.28
N ARG A 162 9.95 30.84 -19.25
CA ARG A 162 11.20 31.07 -20.00
C ARG A 162 10.98 31.11 -21.50
N LEU A 163 10.26 30.14 -22.07
CA LEU A 163 9.95 30.10 -23.49
C LEU A 163 9.14 31.32 -23.93
N GLN A 164 8.18 31.75 -23.10
CA GLN A 164 7.38 32.94 -23.36
C GLN A 164 8.26 34.19 -23.43
N ALA A 165 9.23 34.32 -22.53
CA ALA A 165 10.18 35.43 -22.52
C ALA A 165 11.10 35.40 -23.75
N GLU A 166 11.62 34.24 -24.12
CA GLU A 166 12.47 34.05 -25.30
C GLU A 166 11.71 34.38 -26.60
N ILE A 167 10.46 33.94 -26.74
CA ILE A 167 9.60 34.29 -27.89
C ILE A 167 9.37 35.79 -27.97
N SER A 168 9.14 36.46 -26.83
CA SER A 168 8.97 37.92 -26.80
C SER A 168 10.23 38.65 -27.25
N ASP A 169 11.40 38.21 -26.79
CA ASP A 169 12.69 38.80 -27.17
C ASP A 169 13.01 38.58 -28.66
N HIS A 170 12.73 37.37 -29.16
CA HIS A 170 12.87 37.03 -30.56
C HIS A 170 12.01 37.93 -31.45
N ARG A 171 10.72 38.10 -31.11
CA ARG A 171 9.81 38.99 -31.84
C ARG A 171 10.27 40.45 -31.82
N SER A 172 10.82 40.93 -30.70
CA SER A 172 11.38 42.29 -30.63
C SER A 172 12.57 42.45 -31.58
N THR A 173 13.43 41.43 -31.63
CA THR A 173 14.61 41.42 -32.50
C THR A 173 14.22 41.33 -33.98
N GLU A 174 13.25 40.48 -34.33
CA GLU A 174 12.70 40.41 -35.70
C GLU A 174 12.10 41.75 -36.14
N ALA A 175 11.32 42.41 -35.28
CA ALA A 175 10.74 43.72 -35.59
C ALA A 175 11.83 44.78 -35.82
N LYS A 176 12.89 44.81 -35.00
CA LYS A 176 14.04 45.70 -35.20
C LYS A 176 14.75 45.41 -36.51
N LEU A 177 14.96 44.14 -36.83
CA LEU A 177 15.60 43.73 -38.09
C LEU A 177 14.78 44.21 -39.29
N GLN A 178 13.45 44.08 -39.23
CA GLN A 178 12.56 44.53 -40.30
C GLN A 178 12.64 46.06 -40.51
N VAL A 179 12.69 46.84 -39.43
CA VAL A 179 12.89 48.30 -39.50
C VAL A 179 14.23 48.64 -40.15
N VAL A 180 15.33 48.02 -39.70
CA VAL A 180 16.66 48.25 -40.27
C VAL A 180 16.73 47.88 -41.75
N GLN A 181 16.07 46.78 -42.17
CA GLN A 181 16.00 46.41 -43.58
C GLN A 181 15.23 47.46 -44.41
N GLN A 182 14.14 48.02 -43.89
CA GLN A 182 13.42 49.10 -44.55
C GLN A 182 14.27 50.36 -44.70
N ASP A 183 14.99 50.73 -43.63
CA ASP A 183 15.91 51.88 -43.65
C ASP A 183 17.04 51.68 -44.67
N LEU A 184 17.60 50.47 -44.77
CA LEU A 184 18.62 50.13 -45.78
C LEU A 184 18.07 50.20 -47.20
N VAL A 185 16.86 49.71 -47.44
CA VAL A 185 16.20 49.82 -48.76
C VAL A 185 16.00 51.29 -49.13
N GLN A 186 15.56 52.12 -48.18
CA GLN A 186 15.38 53.55 -48.41
C GLN A 186 16.71 54.28 -48.67
N ALA A 187 17.75 53.98 -47.88
CA ALA A 187 19.09 54.52 -48.07
C ALA A 187 19.66 54.12 -49.44
N ASN A 188 19.47 52.86 -49.87
CA ASN A 188 19.90 52.41 -51.19
C ASN A 188 19.16 53.13 -52.32
N ARG A 189 17.84 53.33 -52.19
CA ARG A 189 17.06 54.12 -53.16
C ARG A 189 17.58 55.56 -53.26
N LEU A 190 17.85 56.20 -52.12
CA LEU A 190 18.40 57.56 -52.07
C LEU A 190 19.81 57.63 -52.68
N ALA A 191 20.66 56.63 -52.43
CA ALA A 191 22.00 56.56 -53.01
C ALA A 191 21.95 56.42 -54.54
N ILE A 192 21.08 55.54 -55.06
CA ILE A 192 20.87 55.39 -56.51
C ILE A 192 20.35 56.70 -57.11
N LEU A 193 19.34 57.33 -56.48
CA LEU A 193 18.82 58.63 -56.91
C LEU A 193 19.92 59.69 -56.92
N GLY A 194 20.78 59.73 -55.90
CA GLY A 194 21.92 60.65 -55.83
C GLY A 194 22.95 60.41 -56.94
N GLN A 195 23.26 59.13 -57.23
CA GLN A 195 24.19 58.77 -58.30
C GLN A 195 23.64 59.12 -59.68
N VAL A 196 22.35 58.84 -59.93
CA VAL A 196 21.67 59.22 -61.17
C VAL A 196 21.62 60.74 -61.30
N ALA A 197 21.21 61.47 -60.26
CA ALA A 197 21.17 62.93 -60.28
C ALA A 197 22.55 63.57 -60.54
N ALA A 198 23.61 63.02 -59.94
CA ALA A 198 24.97 63.49 -60.18
C ALA A 198 25.45 63.20 -61.62
N GLY A 199 25.14 62.01 -62.16
CA GLY A 199 25.44 61.65 -63.54
C GLY A 199 24.73 62.56 -64.53
N VAL A 200 23.44 62.81 -64.31
CA VAL A 200 22.61 63.72 -65.10
C VAL A 200 23.12 65.16 -65.02
N ALA A 201 23.45 65.64 -63.82
CA ALA A 201 24.02 66.98 -63.66
C ALA A 201 25.34 67.11 -64.45
N HIS A 202 26.15 66.05 -64.49
CA HIS A 202 27.36 66.03 -65.30
C HIS A 202 27.05 66.06 -66.80
N GLU A 203 26.11 65.24 -67.27
CA GLU A 203 25.69 65.19 -68.68
C GLU A 203 25.00 66.46 -69.17
N ILE A 204 24.30 67.20 -68.30
CA ILE A 204 23.72 68.52 -68.61
C ILE A 204 24.79 69.62 -68.56
N ASN A 205 25.73 69.57 -67.61
CA ASN A 205 26.76 70.59 -67.51
C ASN A 205 27.72 70.60 -68.71
N GLN A 206 27.98 69.45 -69.33
CA GLN A 206 28.83 69.35 -70.53
C GLN A 206 28.32 70.21 -71.70
N PRO A 207 27.08 70.05 -72.23
CA PRO A 207 26.55 70.88 -73.30
C PRO A 207 26.38 72.34 -72.87
N VAL A 208 26.05 72.65 -71.60
CA VAL A 208 25.98 74.03 -71.10
C VAL A 208 27.34 74.74 -71.19
N ALA A 209 28.42 74.05 -70.81
CA ALA A 209 29.77 74.59 -70.95
C ALA A 209 30.12 74.87 -72.44
N THR A 210 29.72 73.97 -73.33
CA THR A 210 29.89 74.13 -74.78
C THR A 210 29.05 75.27 -75.36
N ILE A 211 27.79 75.41 -74.94
CA ILE A 211 26.91 76.54 -75.28
C ILE A 211 27.57 77.87 -74.90
N ARG A 212 28.13 77.94 -73.69
CA ARG A 212 28.85 79.13 -73.22
C ARG A 212 30.04 79.46 -74.11
N ALA A 213 30.87 78.47 -74.45
CA ALA A 213 32.01 78.67 -75.35
C ALA A 213 31.59 79.14 -76.75
N TYR A 214 30.52 78.56 -77.33
CA TYR A 214 29.99 79.01 -78.61
C TYR A 214 29.39 80.42 -78.55
N ALA A 215 28.73 80.79 -77.45
CA ALA A 215 28.18 82.13 -77.26
C ALA A 215 29.30 83.19 -77.16
N ASP A 216 30.36 82.89 -76.40
CA ASP A 216 31.55 83.74 -76.31
C ASP A 216 32.22 83.90 -77.68
N ASN A 217 32.36 82.80 -78.46
CA ASN A 217 32.91 82.84 -79.82
C ASN A 217 32.02 83.62 -80.80
N ALA A 218 30.69 83.44 -80.75
CA ALA A 218 29.75 84.19 -81.58
C ALA A 218 29.87 85.70 -81.33
N ARG A 219 30.03 86.11 -80.07
CA ARG A 219 30.28 87.52 -79.73
C ARG A 219 31.56 88.06 -80.35
N VAL A 220 32.66 87.31 -80.27
CA VAL A 220 33.95 87.67 -80.88
C VAL A 220 33.84 87.78 -82.42
N PHE A 221 33.14 86.84 -83.07
CA PHE A 221 32.94 86.89 -84.52
C PHE A 221 32.02 88.03 -84.97
N LEU A 222 31.00 88.35 -84.16
CA LEU A 222 30.09 89.47 -84.41
C LEU A 222 30.85 90.82 -84.32
N ASP A 223 31.71 90.99 -83.32
CA ASP A 223 32.59 92.17 -83.18
C ASP A 223 33.52 92.34 -84.41
N ARG A 224 33.90 91.23 -85.05
CA ARG A 224 34.70 91.19 -86.28
C ARG A 224 33.88 91.29 -87.58
N LYS A 225 32.55 91.48 -87.48
CA LYS A 225 31.60 91.51 -88.62
C LYS A 225 31.59 90.24 -89.48
N GLN A 226 31.98 89.09 -88.93
CA GLN A 226 31.94 87.79 -89.61
C GLN A 226 30.60 87.11 -89.32
N THR A 227 29.61 87.28 -90.20
CA THR A 227 28.23 86.82 -89.94
C THR A 227 28.03 85.31 -90.10
N SER A 228 28.71 84.67 -91.06
CA SER A 228 28.55 83.22 -91.29
C SER A 228 28.97 82.36 -90.08
N PRO A 229 30.14 82.59 -89.44
CA PRO A 229 30.51 81.87 -88.21
C PRO A 229 29.59 82.16 -87.00
N VAL A 230 28.94 83.32 -86.97
CA VAL A 230 27.96 83.66 -85.93
C VAL A 230 26.72 82.79 -86.07
N GLU A 231 26.20 82.66 -87.29
CA GLU A 231 25.02 81.83 -87.59
C GLU A 231 25.27 80.36 -87.26
N GLU A 232 26.44 79.83 -87.59
CA GLU A 232 26.85 78.46 -87.25
C GLU A 232 26.91 78.23 -85.73
N ASN A 233 27.54 79.15 -84.98
CA ASN A 233 27.58 79.07 -83.52
C ASN A 233 26.20 79.16 -82.88
N LEU A 234 25.32 80.04 -83.37
CA LEU A 234 23.94 80.16 -82.88
C LEU A 234 23.13 78.88 -83.19
N GLY A 235 23.32 78.28 -84.37
CA GLY A 235 22.74 76.98 -84.71
C GLY A 235 23.23 75.85 -83.80
N ALA A 236 24.53 75.80 -83.50
CA ALA A 236 25.11 74.84 -82.56
C ALA A 236 24.56 75.02 -81.13
N ILE A 237 24.37 76.27 -80.67
CA ILE A 237 23.72 76.56 -79.38
C ILE A 237 22.28 76.06 -79.36
N ALA A 238 21.50 76.31 -80.42
CA ALA A 238 20.12 75.84 -80.51
C ALA A 238 20.03 74.30 -80.42
N ALA A 239 20.88 73.58 -81.17
CA ALA A 239 20.94 72.13 -81.15
C ALA A 239 21.36 71.55 -79.79
N LEU A 240 22.34 72.17 -79.12
CA LEU A 240 22.75 71.77 -77.76
C LEU A 240 21.65 72.02 -76.73
N THR A 241 20.88 73.11 -76.89
CA THR A 241 19.75 73.43 -76.01
C THR A 241 18.61 72.44 -76.19
N GLU A 242 18.30 72.05 -77.43
CA GLU A 242 17.32 71.01 -77.74
C GLU A 242 17.74 69.66 -77.14
N ARG A 243 19.03 69.30 -77.26
CA ARG A 243 19.59 68.08 -76.66
C ARG A 243 19.49 68.06 -75.13
N ILE A 244 19.72 69.19 -74.45
CA ILE A 244 19.48 69.30 -72.99
C ILE A 244 17.99 69.08 -72.67
N GLY A 245 17.09 69.61 -73.49
CA GLY A 245 15.65 69.39 -73.37
C GLY A 245 15.29 67.90 -73.42
N THR A 246 15.81 67.17 -74.41
CA THR A 246 15.59 65.71 -74.54
C THR A 246 16.08 64.93 -73.31
N ILE A 247 17.30 65.24 -72.82
CA ILE A 247 17.85 64.59 -71.61
C ILE A 247 16.94 64.85 -70.40
N THR A 248 16.41 66.07 -70.26
CA THR A 248 15.56 66.45 -69.12
C THR A 248 14.17 65.78 -69.20
N ASP A 249 13.62 65.61 -70.41
CA ASP A 249 12.34 64.94 -70.63
C ASP A 249 12.43 63.43 -70.34
N GLU A 250 13.54 62.77 -70.69
CA GLU A 250 13.79 61.36 -70.37
C GLU A 250 13.86 61.08 -68.86
N LEU A 251 14.19 62.07 -68.03
CA LEU A 251 14.22 61.97 -66.57
C LEU A 251 12.87 62.12 -65.88
N LYS A 252 11.89 62.70 -66.58
CA LYS A 252 10.58 63.02 -66.01
C LYS A 252 9.57 61.88 -66.19
N ALA A 253 9.86 60.93 -67.08
CA ALA A 253 9.05 59.76 -67.42
C ALA A 253 9.40 58.56 -66.55
#